data_AF-A0A5K0WSY0-F1
#
_entry.id   AF-A0A5K0WSY0-F1
#
_cell.length_a   1.000
_cell.length_b   1.000
_cell.length_c   1.000
_cell.angle_alpha   90.00
_cell.angle_beta   90.00
_cell.angle_gamma   90.00
#
_symmetry.space_group_name_H-M   'P 1'
#
loop_
_entity.id
_entity.type
_entity.pdbx_description
1 polymer ?
#
loop_
_entity_poly.entity_id
_entity_poly.type
_entity_poly.pdbx_seq_one_letter_code
_entity_poly.pdbx_strand_id
1 'polypeptide(L)'
;YVRDEGLRKQLSETEGLTEQKIDGVLNLFLEDLKSEKAMEKWPLKMPAYSISKASLNAYSRLLALQLNGVAHVNTVHPGTVKTNLTDCTGELSPIEGAENVVRVALLP
;
A
#
# COMPACT_ATOMS: atom_id res chain seq x y z
N TYR A 1 8.49 1.18 6.16
CA TYR A 1 8.31 -0.23 5.79
C TYR A 1 7.96 -1.04 7.04
N VAL A 2 7.12 -2.08 6.92
CA VAL A 2 6.84 -3.01 8.04
C VAL A 2 8.17 -3.58 8.52
N ARG A 3 8.45 -3.48 9.83
CA ARG A 3 9.75 -3.86 10.40
C ARG A 3 9.82 -5.35 10.70
N ASP A 4 8.69 -5.94 11.08
CA ASP A 4 8.59 -7.39 11.20
C ASP A 4 8.60 -8.07 9.84
N GLU A 5 9.52 -9.01 9.70
CA GLU A 5 9.79 -9.69 8.44
C GLU A 5 8.69 -10.70 8.08
N GLY A 6 8.05 -11.33 9.07
CA GLY A 6 6.95 -12.26 8.86
C GLY A 6 5.71 -11.55 8.32
N LEU A 7 5.33 -10.43 8.92
CA LEU A 7 4.22 -9.58 8.47
C LEU A 7 4.50 -8.96 7.10
N ARG A 8 5.74 -8.53 6.88
CA ARG A 8 6.18 -8.05 5.55
C ARG A 8 6.03 -9.15 4.51
N LYS A 9 6.46 -10.37 4.83
CA LYS A 9 6.38 -11.54 3.94
C LYS A 9 4.93 -11.87 3.59
N GLN A 10 4.03 -11.89 4.58
CA GLN A 10 2.60 -12.09 4.36
C GLN A 10 1.99 -11.10 3.38
N LEU A 11 2.39 -9.83 3.44
CA LEU A 11 1.93 -8.82 2.48
C LEU A 11 2.67 -8.91 1.15
N SER A 12 3.93 -9.37 1.08
CA SER A 12 4.74 -9.34 -0.15
C SER A 12 4.63 -10.58 -1.03
N GLU A 13 4.31 -11.75 -0.48
CA GLU A 13 4.21 -12.98 -1.28
C GLU A 13 2.94 -13.00 -2.13
N THR A 14 3.06 -13.49 -3.36
CA THR A 14 1.91 -13.70 -4.27
C THR A 14 1.30 -15.08 -4.10
N GLU A 15 2.14 -16.08 -3.83
CA GLU A 15 1.69 -17.46 -3.62
C GLU A 15 0.93 -17.58 -2.29
N GLY A 16 -0.32 -18.03 -2.37
CA GLY A 16 -1.19 -18.15 -1.19
C GLY A 16 -1.58 -16.81 -0.55
N LEU A 17 -1.45 -15.68 -1.26
CA LEU A 17 -2.02 -14.41 -0.81
C LEU A 17 -3.55 -14.50 -0.81
N THR A 18 -4.20 -14.09 0.28
CA THR A 18 -5.65 -14.05 0.39
C THR A 18 -6.11 -12.78 1.10
N GLU A 19 -7.38 -12.42 0.93
CA GLU A 19 -7.99 -11.28 1.62
C GLU A 19 -7.89 -11.45 3.15
N GLN A 20 -8.11 -12.67 3.66
CA GLN A 20 -8.00 -12.95 5.10
C GLN A 20 -6.59 -12.72 5.67
N LYS A 21 -5.53 -12.99 4.89
CA LYS A 21 -4.15 -12.68 5.31
C LYS A 21 -3.92 -11.16 5.38
N ILE A 22 -4.41 -10.43 4.38
CA ILE A 22 -4.30 -8.96 4.34
C ILE A 22 -5.06 -8.34 5.52
N ASP A 23 -6.29 -8.79 5.74
CA ASP A 23 -7.12 -8.37 6.88
C ASP A 23 -6.51 -8.76 8.22
N GLY A 24 -5.88 -9.94 8.30
CA GLY A 24 -5.14 -10.38 9.48
C GLY A 24 -4.04 -9.40 9.88
N VAL A 25 -3.23 -8.93 8.92
CA VAL A 25 -2.20 -7.91 9.19
C VAL A 25 -2.82 -6.56 9.58
N LEU A 26 -3.91 -6.14 8.93
CA LEU A 26 -4.61 -4.90 9.25
C LEU A 26 -5.20 -4.92 10.66
N ASN A 27 -5.88 -6.01 11.04
CA ASN A 27 -6.49 -6.16 12.35
C ASN A 27 -5.43 -6.19 13.45
N LEU A 28 -4.34 -6.95 13.24
CA LEU A 28 -3.21 -6.95 14.17
C LEU A 28 -2.65 -5.53 14.37
N PHE A 29 -2.45 -4.78 13.27
CA PHE A 29 -2.00 -3.39 13.36
C PHE A 29 -2.96 -2.51 14.16
N LEU A 30 -4.27 -2.63 13.93
CA LEU A 30 -5.27 -1.85 14.65
C LEU A 30 -5.33 -2.21 16.14
N GLU A 31 -5.16 -3.48 16.50
CA GLU A 31 -5.09 -3.95 17.90
C GLU A 31 -3.85 -3.42 18.62
N ASP A 32 -2.68 -3.53 18.01
CA ASP A 32 -1.43 -3.01 18.54
C ASP A 32 -1.46 -1.49 18.69
N LEU A 33 -2.02 -0.79 17.69
CA LEU A 33 -2.18 0.65 17.73
C LEU A 33 -3.10 1.10 18.86
N LYS A 34 -4.24 0.42 19.06
CA LYS A 34 -5.19 0.74 20.16
C LYS A 34 -4.62 0.42 21.54
N SER A 35 -3.79 -0.61 21.64
CA SER A 35 -3.19 -1.05 22.89
C SER A 35 -1.83 -0.41 23.20
N GLU A 36 -1.30 0.40 22.26
CA GLU A 36 0.04 0.99 22.29
C GLU A 36 1.15 -0.03 22.54
N LYS A 37 0.96 -1.28 22.10
CA LYS A 37 1.87 -2.39 22.31
C LYS A 37 2.52 -2.84 21.01
N ALA A 38 3.69 -3.45 21.14
CA ALA A 38 4.42 -4.05 20.03
C ALA A 38 4.66 -3.09 18.84
N MET A 39 4.70 -1.76 19.08
CA MET A 39 4.83 -0.76 18.03
C MET A 39 6.20 -0.80 17.33
N GLU A 40 7.19 -1.46 17.93
CA GLU A 40 8.51 -1.74 17.36
C GLU A 40 8.45 -2.59 16.08
N LYS A 41 7.38 -3.33 15.83
CA LYS A 41 7.21 -4.13 14.60
C LYS A 41 6.60 -3.33 13.44
N TRP A 42 6.00 -2.18 13.73
CA TRP A 42 5.31 -1.33 12.77
C TRP A 42 6.19 -0.18 12.27
N PRO A 43 5.88 0.44 11.11
CA PRO A 43 6.66 1.56 10.58
C PRO A 43 6.74 2.75 11.56
N LEU A 44 7.93 3.34 11.71
CA LEU A 44 8.14 4.49 12.60
C LEU A 44 7.47 5.77 12.08
N LYS A 45 7.53 6.00 10.76
CA LYS A 45 6.98 7.19 10.11
C LYS A 45 5.62 6.87 9.50
N MET A 46 4.60 7.60 9.92
CA MET A 46 3.22 7.47 9.43
C MET A 46 2.76 5.99 9.38
N PRO A 47 2.69 5.29 10.53
CA PRO A 47 2.40 3.86 10.59
C PRO A 47 1.09 3.51 9.89
N ALA A 48 -0.01 4.21 10.19
CA ALA A 48 -1.31 3.93 9.59
C ALA A 48 -1.32 4.11 8.06
N TYR A 49 -0.68 5.17 7.56
CA TYR A 49 -0.54 5.39 6.11
C TYR A 49 0.32 4.30 5.44
N SER A 50 1.43 3.93 6.08
CA SER A 50 2.33 2.91 5.56
C SER A 50 1.66 1.54 5.47
N ILE A 51 0.91 1.15 6.52
CA ILE A 51 0.18 -0.12 6.55
C ILE A 51 -0.98 -0.11 5.55
N SER A 52 -1.76 0.97 5.47
CA SER A 52 -2.86 1.03 4.51
C SER A 52 -2.38 0.93 3.05
N LYS A 53 -1.27 1.59 2.69
CA LYS A 53 -0.69 1.49 1.35
C LYS A 53 -0.02 0.15 1.07
N ALA A 54 0.60 -0.48 2.07
CA ALA A 54 1.15 -1.83 1.92
C ALA A 54 0.04 -2.87 1.70
N SER A 55 -1.05 -2.79 2.46
CA SER A 55 -2.23 -3.65 2.28
C SER A 55 -2.93 -3.40 0.94
N LEU A 56 -3.06 -2.15 0.51
CA LEU A 56 -3.59 -1.82 -0.83
C LEU A 56 -2.75 -2.45 -1.95
N ASN A 57 -1.42 -2.41 -1.84
CA ASN A 57 -0.52 -3.05 -2.80
C ASN A 57 -0.64 -4.58 -2.80
N ALA A 58 -0.87 -5.21 -1.64
CA ALA A 58 -1.15 -6.64 -1.55
C ALA A 58 -2.51 -6.97 -2.21
N TYR A 59 -3.56 -6.24 -1.84
CA TYR A 59 -4.91 -6.46 -2.36
C TYR A 59 -4.98 -6.26 -3.88
N SER A 60 -4.30 -5.26 -4.42
CA SER A 60 -4.25 -5.03 -5.87
C SER A 60 -3.57 -6.18 -6.62
N ARG A 61 -2.56 -6.83 -6.03
CA ARG A 61 -1.95 -8.04 -6.62
C ARG A 61 -2.87 -9.24 -6.56
N LEU A 62 -3.60 -9.42 -5.45
CA LEU A 62 -4.64 -10.45 -5.36
C LEU A 62 -5.69 -10.26 -6.46
N LEU A 63 -6.21 -9.03 -6.61
CA LEU A 63 -7.15 -8.70 -7.68
C LEU A 63 -6.57 -8.91 -9.07
N ALA A 64 -5.30 -8.56 -9.31
CA ALA A 64 -4.64 -8.79 -10.59
C ALA A 64 -4.59 -10.29 -10.96
N LEU A 65 -4.36 -11.17 -9.98
CA LEU A 65 -4.40 -12.63 -10.19
C LEU A 65 -5.82 -13.13 -10.46
N GLN A 66 -6.81 -12.63 -9.73
CA GLN A 66 -8.22 -13.03 -9.87
C GLN A 66 -8.84 -12.57 -11.20
N LEU A 67 -8.41 -11.40 -11.69
CA LEU A 67 -8.92 -10.78 -12.92
C LEU A 67 -7.97 -10.97 -14.11
N ASN A 68 -7.02 -11.90 -14.01
CA ASN A 68 -6.06 -12.16 -15.07
C ASN A 68 -6.75 -12.49 -16.39
N GLY A 69 -6.41 -11.77 -17.46
CA GLY A 69 -7.05 -11.87 -18.78
C GLY A 69 -8.39 -11.13 -18.92
N VAL A 70 -8.90 -10.50 -17.87
CA VAL A 70 -10.15 -9.71 -17.88
C VAL A 70 -9.87 -8.22 -17.72
N ALA A 71 -8.99 -7.84 -16.79
CA ALA A 71 -8.64 -6.44 -16.53
C ALA A 71 -7.20 -6.29 -16.02
N HIS A 72 -6.58 -5.14 -16.31
CA HIS A 72 -5.30 -4.76 -15.74
C HIS A 72 -5.51 -4.08 -14.38
N VAL A 73 -4.97 -4.68 -13.32
CA VAL A 73 -4.98 -4.11 -11.97
C VAL A 73 -3.55 -3.78 -11.56
N ASN A 74 -3.28 -2.51 -11.31
CA ASN A 74 -1.95 -2.00 -10.98
C ASN A 74 -2.02 -1.04 -9.78
N THR A 75 -0.90 -0.89 -9.06
CA THR A 75 -0.69 0.23 -8.15
C THR A 75 0.45 1.11 -8.62
N VAL A 76 0.33 2.41 -8.34
CA VAL A 76 1.31 3.41 -8.77
C VAL A 76 1.58 4.38 -7.63
N HIS A 77 2.85 4.70 -7.43
CA HIS A 77 3.24 5.83 -6.60
C HIS A 77 3.33 7.08 -7.50
N PRO A 78 2.49 8.10 -7.28
CA PRO A 78 2.44 9.28 -8.17
C PRO A 78 3.69 10.17 -8.05
N GLY A 79 4.51 9.95 -7.03
CA GLY A 79 5.60 10.83 -6.60
C GLY A 79 5.21 11.60 -5.33
N THR A 80 6.11 12.45 -4.85
CA THR A 80 5.81 13.37 -3.73
C THR A 80 5.18 14.63 -4.30
N VAL A 81 3.84 14.67 -4.36
CA VAL A 81 3.07 15.68 -5.09
C VAL A 81 2.60 16.80 -4.14
N LYS A 82 2.75 18.07 -4.56
CA LYS A 82 2.28 19.27 -3.86
C LYS A 82 0.75 19.33 -3.83
N THR A 83 0.15 18.77 -2.79
CA THR A 83 -1.31 18.73 -2.57
C THR A 83 -1.62 19.10 -1.12
N ASN A 84 -2.89 19.30 -0.77
CA ASN A 84 -3.28 19.52 0.62
C ASN A 84 -2.90 18.33 1.53
N LEU A 85 -2.77 17.10 0.99
CA LEU A 85 -2.32 15.94 1.76
C LEU A 85 -0.86 16.08 2.24
N THR A 86 -0.05 16.84 1.51
CA THR A 86 1.37 17.08 1.80
C THR A 86 1.62 18.49 2.31
N ASP A 87 0.59 19.22 2.75
CA ASP A 87 0.67 20.65 3.10
C ASP A 87 1.28 21.50 1.97
N CYS A 88 0.95 21.17 0.73
CA CYS A 88 1.51 21.79 -0.48
C CYS A 88 3.04 21.65 -0.63
N THR A 89 3.66 20.71 0.10
CA THR A 89 5.09 20.36 -0.01
C THR A 89 5.30 19.19 -0.97
N GLY A 90 6.51 19.05 -1.51
CA GLY A 90 6.88 17.98 -2.43
C GLY A 90 7.69 18.45 -3.63
N GLU A 91 8.05 17.49 -4.49
CA GLU A 91 8.88 17.71 -5.66
C GLU A 91 8.01 18.00 -6.89
N LEU A 92 6.89 17.29 -7.03
CA LEU A 92 6.03 17.34 -8.22
C LEU A 92 4.82 18.25 -8.02
N SER A 93 4.38 18.90 -9.10
CA SER A 93 3.06 19.51 -9.20
C SER A 93 1.94 18.45 -9.33
N PRO A 94 0.67 18.80 -9.06
CA PRO A 94 -0.46 17.91 -9.31
C PRO A 94 -0.53 17.35 -10.73
N ILE A 95 -0.13 18.13 -11.74
CA ILE A 95 -0.14 17.71 -13.15
C ILE A 95 0.91 16.62 -13.38
N GLU A 96 2.16 16.85 -12.97
CA GLU A 96 3.25 15.86 -13.10
C GLU A 96 2.96 14.56 -12.32
N GLY A 97 2.35 14.69 -11.13
CA GLY A 97 1.89 13.54 -10.36
C GLY A 97 0.80 12.74 -11.07
N ALA A 98 -0.16 13.41 -11.71
CA ALA A 98 -1.24 12.78 -12.47
C ALA A 98 -0.72 12.07 -13.72
N GLU A 99 0.25 12.65 -14.44
CA GLU A 99 0.87 12.03 -15.61
C GLU A 99 1.46 10.65 -15.30
N ASN A 100 2.10 10.49 -14.13
CA ASN A 100 2.61 9.19 -13.68
C ASN A 100 1.49 8.14 -13.51
N VAL A 101 0.31 8.55 -13.03
CA VAL A 101 -0.86 7.68 -12.87
C VAL A 101 -1.48 7.35 -14.23
N VAL A 102 -1.68 8.35 -15.08
CA VAL A 102 -2.27 8.19 -16.41
C VAL A 102 -1.43 7.28 -17.30
N ARG A 103 -0.09 7.36 -17.22
CA ARG A 103 0.80 6.45 -17.95
C ARG A 103 0.56 4.97 -17.61
N VAL A 104 0.26 4.66 -16.34
CA VAL A 104 -0.06 3.28 -15.93
C VAL A 104 -1.47 2.88 -16.37
N ALA A 105 -2.42 3.81 -16.33
CA ALA A 105 -3.79 3.57 -16.78
C ALA A 105 -3.91 3.30 -18.30
N LEU A 106 -2.95 3.81 -19.09
CA LEU A 106 -2.89 3.67 -20.55
C LEU A 106 -1.90 2.58 -21.01
N LEU A 107 -1.48 1.68 -20.13
CA LEU A 107 -0.68 0.52 -20.54
C LEU A 107 -1.48 -0.36 -21.53
N PRO A 108 -0.80 -0.94 -22.55
CA PRO A 108 -1.44 -1.75 -23.58
C PRO A 108 -1.98 -3.08 -23.05
#